data_AF-A0A8B6DL93-F1
#
_entry.id   AF-A0A8B6DL93-F1
#
_cell.length_a   1.000
_cell.length_b   1.000
_cell.length_c   1.000
_cell.angle_alpha   90.00
_cell.angle_beta   90.00
_cell.angle_gamma   90.00
#
_symmetry.space_group_name_H-M   'P 1'
#
loop_
_entity.id
_entity.type
_entity.pdbx_description
1 polymer ?
#
loop_
_entity_poly.entity_id
_entity_poly.type
_entity_poly.pdbx_seq_one_letter_code
_entity_poly.pdbx_strand_id
1 'polypeptide(L)'
;MILSPSILLTQKTSDIDTVCTLNDFSVKDLYKAEWRRVQTLANIFWTRWREEYIQTLQVRRKWHHKKPNLRKGDVVLLRDKNVCRNEWPNGVVEEAFSSSDDIVRKVRVRVIREGKPVVYTRPVTELVLLFSE
;
A
#
# COMPACT_ATOMS: atom_id res chain seq x y z
N MET A 1 39.13 3.89 4.84
CA MET A 1 38.15 4.78 5.50
C MET A 1 36.77 4.18 5.30
N ILE A 2 36.11 3.69 6.35
CA ILE A 2 34.80 3.01 6.23
C ILE A 2 33.70 4.07 6.27
N LEU A 3 33.01 4.25 5.14
CA LEU A 3 31.83 5.11 5.02
C LEU A 3 30.65 4.45 5.73
N SER A 4 30.28 4.96 6.90
CA SER A 4 29.05 4.56 7.58
C SER A 4 27.85 5.36 7.07
N PRO A 5 26.62 4.82 7.20
CA PRO A 5 25.40 5.57 6.88
C PRO A 5 25.32 6.92 7.61
N SER A 6 25.82 7.00 8.85
CA SER A 6 25.88 8.25 9.61
C SER A 6 26.79 9.29 8.97
N ILE A 7 27.89 8.88 8.32
CA ILE A 7 28.80 9.78 7.58
C ILE A 7 28.11 10.32 6.32
N LEU A 8 27.34 9.49 5.60
CA LEU A 8 26.55 9.95 4.46
C LEU A 8 25.43 10.91 4.86
N LEU A 9 24.79 10.66 6.01
CA LEU A 9 23.64 11.43 6.48
C LEU A 9 24.03 12.75 7.15
N THR A 10 25.16 12.79 7.87
CA THR A 10 25.57 13.97 8.64
C THR A 10 26.71 14.75 8.00
N GLN A 11 27.43 14.15 7.03
CA GLN A 11 28.61 14.71 6.39
C GLN A 11 29.71 15.17 7.34
N LYS A 12 29.64 14.77 8.62
CA LYS A 12 30.69 15.05 9.61
C LYS A 12 31.86 14.13 9.32
N THR A 13 32.82 14.63 8.56
CA THR A 13 34.19 14.10 8.61
C THR A 13 34.72 14.41 10.01
N SER A 14 35.41 13.46 10.63
CA SER A 14 35.98 13.58 11.98
C SER A 14 36.95 14.76 12.14
N ASP A 15 37.31 15.43 11.04
CA ASP A 15 38.18 16.59 11.01
C ASP A 15 37.37 17.80 10.51
N ILE A 16 36.83 18.58 11.43
CA ILE A 16 36.38 19.95 11.17
C ILE A 16 37.35 20.83 11.94
N ASP A 17 38.25 21.54 11.24
CA ASP A 17 38.82 22.80 11.76
C ASP A 17 39.58 23.66 10.73
N THR A 18 39.84 23.25 9.49
CA THR A 18 40.80 23.98 8.64
C THR A 18 40.26 24.80 7.45
N VAL A 19 38.96 24.99 7.25
CA VAL A 19 38.47 25.85 6.14
C VAL A 19 37.36 26.80 6.57
N CYS A 20 37.66 27.68 7.52
CA CYS A 20 36.87 28.91 7.74
C CYS A 20 37.81 30.11 7.85
N THR A 21 38.56 30.39 6.78
CA THR A 21 39.28 31.67 6.64
C THR A 21 39.17 32.25 5.23
N LEU A 22 38.00 32.16 4.57
CA LEU A 22 37.73 32.98 3.39
C LEU A 22 36.26 33.42 3.37
N ASN A 23 36.07 34.67 3.79
CA ASN A 23 34.90 35.55 3.65
C ASN A 23 33.71 35.34 4.61
N ASP A 24 33.21 36.48 5.07
CA ASP A 24 32.09 36.78 5.99
C ASP A 24 30.74 36.08 5.70
N PHE A 25 30.71 34.77 5.54
CA PHE A 25 29.47 34.01 5.65
C PHE A 25 29.21 33.75 7.13
N SER A 26 28.08 34.28 7.65
CA SER A 26 27.67 34.02 9.02
C SER A 26 27.58 32.50 9.22
N VAL A 27 28.24 31.97 10.26
CA VAL A 27 28.18 30.56 10.65
C VAL A 27 26.72 30.03 10.70
N LYS A 28 25.76 30.92 10.99
CA LYS A 28 24.32 30.66 10.94
C LYS A 28 23.82 30.26 9.54
N ASP A 29 24.30 30.91 8.48
CA ASP A 29 23.94 30.61 7.10
C ASP A 29 24.52 29.28 6.64
N LEU A 30 25.73 28.93 7.11
CA LEU A 30 26.33 27.61 6.88
C LEU A 30 25.48 26.50 7.49
N TYR A 31 25.13 26.61 8.78
CA TYR A 31 24.25 25.62 9.43
C TYR A 31 22.87 25.52 8.78
N LYS A 32 22.32 26.63 8.29
CA LYS A 32 21.05 26.64 7.55
C LYS A 32 21.16 25.92 6.20
N ALA A 33 22.27 26.10 5.49
CA ALA A 33 22.55 25.41 4.24
C ALA A 33 22.73 23.89 4.47
N GLU A 34 23.49 23.51 5.50
CA GLU A 34 23.66 22.12 5.91
C GLU A 34 22.33 21.46 6.30
N TRP A 35 21.53 22.13 7.14
CA TRP A 35 20.23 21.61 7.54
C TRP A 35 19.31 21.39 6.33
N ARG A 36 19.24 22.35 5.41
CA ARG A 36 18.46 22.20 4.16
C ARG A 36 18.95 21.01 3.34
N ARG A 37 20.27 20.84 3.23
CA ARG A 37 20.88 19.70 2.51
C ARG A 37 20.49 18.36 3.14
N VAL A 38 20.56 18.24 4.47
CA VAL A 38 20.16 17.03 5.20
C VAL A 38 18.67 16.74 4.98
N GLN A 39 17.80 17.75 5.04
CA GLN A 39 16.37 17.59 4.78
C GLN A 39 16.09 17.13 3.35
N THR A 40 16.79 17.68 2.35
CA THR A 40 16.67 17.23 0.96
C THR A 40 17.07 15.76 0.81
N LEU A 41 18.19 15.35 1.42
CA LEU A 41 18.64 13.95 1.37
C LEU A 41 17.65 13.02 2.07
N ALA A 42 17.12 13.41 3.23
CA ALA A 42 16.11 12.64 3.95
C ALA A 42 14.82 12.48 3.12
N ASN A 43 14.36 13.55 2.47
CA ASN A 43 13.18 13.50 1.59
C ASN A 43 13.40 12.57 0.39
N ILE A 44 14.57 12.64 -0.25
CA ILE A 44 14.92 11.74 -1.36
C ILE A 44 14.94 10.28 -0.87
N PHE A 45 15.58 10.03 0.28
CA PHE A 45 15.63 8.70 0.88
C PHE A 45 14.23 8.16 1.14
N TRP A 46 13.36 8.92 1.84
CA TRP A 46 12.02 8.45 2.19
C TRP A 46 11.12 8.27 0.97
N THR A 47 11.27 9.11 -0.04
CA THR A 47 10.55 8.97 -1.32
C THR A 47 10.93 7.66 -2.00
N ARG A 48 12.24 7.42 -2.19
CA ARG A 48 12.74 6.17 -2.81
C ARG A 48 12.45 4.94 -1.96
N TRP A 49 12.62 5.02 -0.64
CA TRP A 49 12.30 3.91 0.26
C TRP A 49 10.82 3.50 0.14
N ARG A 50 9.91 4.47 0.10
CA ARG A 50 8.48 4.20 -0.07
C ARG A 50 8.14 3.63 -1.44
N GLU A 51 8.74 4.17 -2.49
CA GLU A 51 8.39 3.82 -3.87
C GLU A 51 9.05 2.52 -4.35
N GLU A 52 10.30 2.29 -3.95
CA GLU A 52 11.11 1.17 -4.42
C GLU A 52 11.15 0.05 -3.39
N TYR A 53 11.44 0.34 -2.12
CA TYR A 53 11.70 -0.70 -1.11
C TYR A 53 10.43 -1.26 -0.46
N ILE A 54 9.43 -0.45 -0.11
CA ILE A 54 8.16 -0.99 0.43
C ILE A 54 7.52 -1.97 -0.55
N GLN A 55 7.62 -1.71 -1.85
CA GLN A 55 7.08 -2.60 -2.88
C GLN A 55 7.78 -3.96 -2.92
N THR A 56 9.07 -4.03 -2.61
CA THR A 56 9.80 -5.32 -2.54
C THR A 56 9.48 -6.09 -1.26
N LEU A 57 9.19 -5.41 -0.16
CA LEU A 57 8.74 -6.03 1.09
C LEU A 57 7.33 -6.65 0.96
N GLN A 58 6.48 -6.10 0.09
CA GLN A 58 5.17 -6.68 -0.19
C GLN A 58 5.29 -7.84 -1.18
N VAL A 59 5.49 -9.06 -0.66
CA VAL A 59 5.35 -10.28 -1.45
C VAL A 59 3.97 -10.28 -2.10
N ARG A 60 3.91 -10.21 -3.44
CA ARG A 60 2.66 -10.28 -4.19
C ARG A 60 2.08 -11.68 -4.02
N ARG A 61 1.23 -11.91 -3.02
CA ARG A 61 0.52 -13.19 -2.83
C ARG A 61 -0.57 -13.46 -3.87
N LYS A 62 -0.82 -12.53 -4.79
CA LYS A 62 -1.83 -12.69 -5.85
C LYS A 62 -1.27 -13.63 -6.92
N TRP A 63 -2.12 -14.52 -7.45
CA TRP A 63 -1.81 -15.42 -8.57
C TRP A 63 -0.87 -16.60 -8.29
N HIS A 64 -0.27 -16.70 -7.10
CA HIS A 64 0.65 -17.81 -6.78
C HIS A 64 -0.05 -19.09 -6.28
N HIS A 65 -1.25 -18.96 -5.71
CA HIS A 65 -1.99 -20.10 -5.17
C HIS A 65 -3.43 -20.10 -5.70
N LYS A 66 -3.93 -21.29 -6.05
CA LYS A 66 -5.33 -21.49 -6.36
C LYS A 66 -6.15 -21.20 -5.10
N LYS A 67 -7.13 -20.30 -5.22
CA LYS A 67 -8.13 -20.07 -4.18
C LYS A 67 -9.37 -20.91 -4.47
N PRO A 68 -10.10 -21.38 -3.45
CA PRO A 68 -11.37 -22.04 -3.66
C PRO A 68 -12.35 -21.08 -4.36
N ASN A 69 -13.16 -21.63 -5.26
CA ASN A 69 -14.24 -20.89 -5.91
C ASN A 69 -15.31 -20.48 -4.88
N LEU A 70 -15.93 -19.33 -5.09
CA LEU A 70 -17.13 -18.94 -4.33
C LEU A 70 -18.29 -19.86 -4.67
N ARG A 71 -19.08 -20.23 -3.66
CA ARG A 71 -20.21 -21.13 -3.74
C ARG A 71 -21.48 -20.42 -3.29
N LYS A 72 -22.63 -20.95 -3.71
CA LYS A 72 -23.94 -20.52 -3.22
C LYS A 72 -23.99 -20.67 -1.71
N GLY A 73 -24.44 -19.63 -1.00
CA GLY A 73 -24.50 -19.57 0.46
C GLY A 73 -23.33 -18.82 1.11
N ASP A 74 -22.20 -18.64 0.42
CA ASP A 74 -21.04 -17.95 0.98
C ASP A 74 -21.39 -16.50 1.39
N VAL A 75 -20.96 -16.11 2.59
CA VAL A 75 -21.07 -14.72 3.07
C VAL A 75 -19.83 -13.95 2.64
N VAL A 76 -20.05 -12.87 1.90
CA VAL A 76 -19.00 -12.07 1.27
C VAL A 76 -19.14 -10.59 1.64
N LEU A 77 -18.01 -9.89 1.71
CA LEU A 77 -17.94 -8.44 1.77
C LEU A 77 -17.80 -7.88 0.36
N LEU A 78 -18.67 -6.95 -0.03
CA LEU A 78 -18.63 -6.28 -1.33
C LEU A 78 -17.67 -5.09 -1.28
N ARG A 79 -16.62 -5.11 -2.10
CA ARG A 79 -15.77 -3.95 -2.32
C ARG A 79 -16.49 -2.94 -3.21
N ASP A 80 -17.30 -2.10 -2.58
CA ASP A 80 -17.92 -0.96 -3.26
C ASP A 80 -16.96 0.25 -3.24
N LYS A 81 -16.77 0.87 -4.41
CA LYS A 81 -15.89 2.04 -4.59
C LYS A 81 -16.57 3.34 -4.18
N ASN A 82 -17.90 3.34 -4.05
CA ASN A 82 -18.69 4.53 -3.75
C ASN A 82 -18.79 4.81 -2.24
N VAL A 83 -18.40 3.84 -1.40
CA VAL A 83 -18.46 3.96 0.06
C VAL A 83 -17.08 3.76 0.67
N CYS A 84 -16.90 4.29 1.88
CA CYS A 84 -15.67 4.12 2.63
C CYS A 84 -15.43 2.63 2.94
N ARG A 85 -14.16 2.24 3.13
CA ARG A 85 -13.77 0.83 3.30
C ARG A 85 -14.46 0.16 4.50
N ASN A 86 -14.69 0.90 5.57
CA ASN A 86 -15.36 0.47 6.78
C ASN A 86 -16.89 0.30 6.60
N GLU A 87 -17.44 0.76 5.48
CA GLU A 87 -18.87 0.75 5.17
C GLU A 87 -19.18 -0.18 3.99
N TRP A 88 -18.25 -1.06 3.63
CA TRP A 88 -18.48 -2.05 2.61
C TRP A 88 -19.64 -2.98 3.01
N PRO A 89 -20.66 -3.14 2.13
CA PRO A 89 -21.81 -3.93 2.49
C PRO A 89 -21.46 -5.42 2.50
N ASN A 90 -22.05 -6.15 3.44
CA ASN A 90 -22.05 -7.62 3.40
C ASN A 90 -23.13 -8.11 2.43
N GLY A 91 -22.94 -9.33 1.92
CA GLY A 91 -23.90 -10.00 1.08
C GLY A 91 -23.74 -11.51 1.11
N VAL A 92 -24.74 -12.19 0.60
CA VAL A 92 -24.75 -13.65 0.48
C VAL A 92 -24.74 -14.01 -0.99
N VAL A 93 -23.86 -14.94 -1.37
CA VAL A 93 -23.79 -15.47 -2.72
C VAL A 93 -25.04 -16.28 -3.02
N GLU A 94 -25.79 -15.86 -4.03
CA GLU A 94 -27.02 -16.52 -4.46
C GLU A 94 -26.76 -17.53 -5.59
N GLU A 95 -25.84 -17.20 -6.49
CA GLU A 95 -25.47 -18.05 -7.62
C GLU A 95 -24.03 -17.75 -8.06
N ALA A 96 -23.24 -18.80 -8.28
CA ALA A 96 -21.88 -18.70 -8.80
C ALA A 96 -21.84 -19.18 -10.25
N PHE A 97 -21.28 -18.38 -11.16
CA PHE A 97 -21.14 -18.76 -12.57
C PHE A 97 -19.76 -19.34 -12.81
N SER A 98 -19.68 -20.67 -12.94
CA SER A 98 -18.49 -21.36 -13.43
C SER A 98 -18.33 -21.15 -14.93
N SER A 99 -17.08 -21.02 -15.37
CA SER A 99 -16.73 -20.97 -16.79
C SER A 99 -16.36 -22.38 -17.28
N SER A 100 -15.99 -22.52 -18.56
CA SER A 100 -15.62 -23.81 -19.16
C SER A 100 -14.39 -24.47 -18.51
N ASP A 101 -13.58 -23.69 -17.80
CA ASP A 101 -12.42 -24.14 -17.03
C ASP A 101 -12.74 -24.45 -15.56
N ASP A 102 -14.02 -24.49 -15.18
CA ASP A 102 -14.51 -24.67 -13.81
C ASP A 102 -14.06 -23.59 -12.82
N ILE A 103 -13.64 -22.41 -13.32
CA ILE A 103 -13.25 -21.28 -12.48
C ILE A 103 -14.37 -20.25 -12.43
N VAL A 104 -14.76 -19.86 -11.21
CA VAL A 104 -15.79 -18.85 -10.97
C VAL A 104 -15.17 -17.45 -11.05
N ARG A 105 -15.61 -16.65 -12.01
CA ARG A 105 -15.14 -15.26 -12.21
C ARG A 105 -16.20 -14.21 -11.88
N LYS A 106 -17.47 -14.59 -11.93
CA LYS A 106 -18.62 -13.73 -11.68
C LYS A 106 -19.62 -14.47 -10.80
N VAL A 107 -20.25 -13.71 -9.90
CA VAL A 107 -21.16 -14.23 -8.89
C VAL A 107 -22.33 -13.28 -8.74
N ARG A 108 -23.53 -13.81 -8.55
CA ARG A 108 -24.72 -13.06 -8.18
C ARG A 108 -24.80 -13.01 -6.65
N VAL A 109 -24.77 -11.81 -6.09
CA VAL A 109 -24.73 -11.58 -4.64
C VAL A 109 -25.95 -10.78 -4.23
N ARG A 110 -26.62 -11.23 -3.16
CA ARG A 110 -27.72 -10.53 -2.52
C ARG A 110 -27.18 -9.69 -1.38
N VAL A 111 -27.45 -8.40 -1.41
CA VAL A 111 -27.02 -7.42 -0.41
C VAL A 111 -28.26 -6.71 0.14
N ILE A 112 -28.26 -6.37 1.42
CA ILE A 112 -29.32 -5.53 2.00
C ILE A 112 -28.85 -4.07 1.91
N ARG A 113 -29.55 -3.25 1.12
CA ARG A 113 -29.35 -1.80 1.09
C ARG A 113 -30.63 -1.12 1.55
N GLU A 114 -30.53 -0.22 2.53
CA GLU A 114 -31.67 0.56 3.04
C GLU A 114 -32.88 -0.33 3.42
N GLY A 115 -32.59 -1.50 4.02
CA GLY A 115 -33.61 -2.48 4.43
C GLY A 115 -34.22 -3.31 3.29
N LYS A 116 -33.80 -3.12 2.04
CA LYS A 116 -34.30 -3.86 0.87
C LYS A 116 -33.24 -4.84 0.33
N PRO A 117 -33.62 -6.07 -0.03
CA PRO A 117 -32.71 -6.99 -0.72
C PRO A 117 -32.50 -6.52 -2.16
N VAL A 118 -31.26 -6.20 -2.50
CA VAL A 118 -30.83 -5.85 -3.85
C VAL A 118 -29.81 -6.88 -4.33
N VAL A 119 -30.00 -7.34 -5.56
CA VAL A 119 -29.14 -8.35 -6.16
C VAL A 119 -28.18 -7.69 -7.14
N TYR A 120 -26.89 -8.02 -7.02
CA TYR A 120 -25.84 -7.50 -7.89
C TYR A 120 -25.06 -8.65 -8.53
N THR A 121 -24.73 -8.51 -9.81
CA THR A 121 -23.72 -9.36 -10.46
C THR A 121 -22.36 -8.70 -10.30
N ARG A 122 -21.45 -9.34 -9.57
CA ARG A 122 -20.11 -8.80 -9.28
C ARG A 122 -19.01 -9.79 -9.67
N PRO A 123 -17.85 -9.29 -10.09
CA PRO A 123 -16.67 -10.13 -10.29
C PRO A 123 -16.10 -10.57 -8.93
N VAL A 124 -15.52 -11.77 -8.86
CA VAL A 124 -14.93 -12.32 -7.62
C VAL A 124 -13.81 -11.42 -7.06
N THR A 125 -13.15 -10.64 -7.91
CA THR A 125 -12.09 -9.70 -7.48
C THR A 125 -12.60 -8.53 -6.65
N GLU A 126 -13.91 -8.25 -6.70
CA GLU A 126 -14.58 -7.22 -5.89
C GLU A 126 -15.26 -7.83 -4.64
N LEU A 127 -15.05 -9.12 -4.38
CA LEU A 127 -15.64 -9.83 -3.25
C LEU A 127 -14.55 -10.33 -2.31
N VAL A 128 -14.82 -10.28 -1.00
CA VAL A 128 -13.97 -10.88 0.03
C VAL A 128 -14.79 -11.92 0.77
N LEU A 129 -14.38 -13.19 0.72
CA LEU A 129 -15.01 -14.26 1.48
C LEU A 129 -14.82 -14.00 2.99
N LEU A 130 -15.93 -13.97 3.73
CA LEU A 130 -15.94 -13.83 5.19
C LEU A 130 -16.24 -15.17 5.86
N PHE A 131 -17.22 -15.89 5.32
CA PHE A 131 -17.65 -17.18 5.85
C PHE A 131 -18.11 -18.06 4.69
N SER A 132 -17.71 -19.33 4.72
CA SER A 132 -18.16 -20.37 3.80
C SER A 132 -18.76 -21.47 4.66
N GLU A 133 -19.98 -21.88 4.32
CA GLU A 133 -20.68 -22.99 4.97
C GLU A 133 -20.10 -24.34 4.54
#